data_AF-A0A838WJL0-F1
#
_entry.id   AF-A0A838WJL0-F1
#
_cell.length_a   1.000
_cell.length_b   1.000
_cell.length_c   1.000
_cell.angle_alpha   90.00
_cell.angle_beta   90.00
_cell.angle_gamma   90.00
#
_symmetry.space_group_name_H-M   'P 1'
#
loop_
_entity.id
_entity.type
_entity.pdbx_description
1 polymer ?
#
loop_
_entity_poly.entity_id
_entity_poly.type
_entity_poly.pdbx_seq_one_letter_code
_entity_poly.pdbx_strand_id
1 'polypeptide(L)' 'GIETYAGRIQQHQDNYPRQSDFSFAVYGQLWIYGMELWADLALSLISLKPHKRLFFKRGFQALSLMKQAV' A
#
# COMPACT_ATOMS: atom_id res chain seq x y z
N GLY A 1 -10.61 -12.87 35.68
CA GLY A 1 -9.97 -13.91 34.85
C GLY A 1 -10.07 -13.45 33.42
N ILE A 2 -8.97 -13.44 32.69
CA ILE A 2 -9.00 -13.09 31.26
C ILE A 2 -9.51 -14.34 30.55
N GLU A 3 -10.71 -14.28 29.98
CA GLU A 3 -11.25 -15.35 29.14
C GLU A 3 -10.42 -15.39 27.86
N THR A 4 -9.46 -16.30 27.83
CA THR A 4 -8.65 -16.59 26.65
C THR A 4 -9.57 -17.23 25.62
N TYR A 5 -9.97 -16.46 24.61
CA TYR A 5 -10.80 -16.91 23.49
C TYR A 5 -10.15 -18.14 22.83
N ALA A 6 -10.71 -19.34 23.07
CA ALA A 6 -10.10 -20.63 22.72
C ALA A 6 -9.85 -20.82 21.20
N GLY A 7 -10.47 -20.00 20.36
CA GLY A 7 -10.28 -20.02 18.90
C GLY A 7 -9.18 -19.10 18.36
N ARG A 8 -8.50 -18.29 19.20
CA ARG A 8 -7.43 -17.41 18.70
C ARG A 8 -6.15 -18.22 18.56
N ILE A 9 -5.85 -18.67 17.34
CA ILE A 9 -4.53 -19.20 16.98
C ILE A 9 -3.51 -18.09 17.30
N GLN A 10 -2.78 -18.26 18.40
CA GLN A 10 -1.65 -17.42 18.77
C GLN A 10 -0.54 -17.72 17.78
N GLN A 11 -0.50 -16.93 16.71
CA GLN A 11 0.58 -16.89 15.71
C GLN A 11 1.02 -18.29 15.24
N HIS A 12 0.36 -18.80 14.20
CA HIS A 12 1.07 -19.73 13.32
C HIS A 12 2.35 -19.01 12.87
N GLN A 13 3.46 -19.73 12.82
CA GLN A 13 4.75 -19.22 12.36
C GLN A 13 4.62 -18.73 10.92
N ASP A 14 4.08 -17.52 10.73
CA ASP A 14 3.85 -16.89 9.44
C ASP A 14 5.23 -16.50 8.87
N ASN A 15 5.98 -17.49 8.37
CA ASN A 15 7.21 -17.27 7.62
C ASN A 15 6.94 -16.70 6.22
N TYR A 16 5.67 -16.57 5.84
CA TYR A 16 5.26 -16.06 4.54
C TYR A 16 4.59 -14.69 4.70
N PRO A 17 4.86 -13.74 3.79
CA PRO A 17 4.18 -12.46 3.79
C PRO A 17 2.67 -12.68 3.65
N ARG A 18 1.88 -11.99 4.48
CA ARG A 18 0.40 -12.04 4.46
C ARG A 18 -0.23 -11.47 3.19
N GLN A 19 0.58 -10.93 2.29
CA GLN A 19 0.16 -10.40 1.00
C GLN A 19 0.77 -11.27 -0.08
N SER A 20 -0.06 -11.77 -0.99
CA SER A 20 0.46 -12.47 -2.17
C SER A 20 1.11 -11.46 -3.11
N ASP A 21 2.25 -11.81 -3.69
CA ASP A 21 2.93 -11.00 -4.71
C ASP A 21 2.01 -10.73 -5.91
N PHE A 22 1.12 -11.67 -6.22
CA PHE A 22 0.09 -11.53 -7.25
C PHE A 22 -0.89 -10.38 -6.93
N SER A 23 -1.41 -10.32 -5.70
CA SER A 23 -2.27 -9.21 -5.27
C SER A 23 -1.52 -7.89 -5.31
N PHE A 24 -0.26 -7.86 -4.86
CA PHE A 24 0.58 -6.66 -4.90
C PHE A 24 0.78 -6.16 -6.34
N ALA A 25 1.06 -7.07 -7.29
CA ALA A 25 1.22 -6.73 -8.70
C ALA A 25 -0.08 -6.18 -9.33
N VAL A 26 -1.22 -6.83 -9.10
CA VAL A 26 -2.52 -6.38 -9.64
C VAL A 26 -2.90 -4.99 -9.09
N TYR A 27 -2.77 -4.78 -7.78
CA TYR A 27 -3.06 -3.47 -7.19
C TYR A 27 -2.03 -2.42 -7.58
N GLY A 28 -0.76 -2.80 -7.71
CA GLY A 28 0.30 -1.92 -8.21
C GLY A 28 0.01 -1.42 -9.62
N GLN A 29 -0.44 -2.30 -10.52
CA GLN A 29 -0.80 -1.94 -11.88
C GLN A 29 -1.98 -0.96 -11.93
N LEU A 30 -3.03 -1.19 -11.13
CA LEU A 30 -4.16 -0.26 -10.99
C LEU A 30 -3.69 1.12 -10.49
N TRP A 31 -2.71 1.13 -9.59
CA TRP A 31 -2.15 2.36 -9.06
C TRP A 31 -1.32 3.13 -10.09
N ILE A 32 -0.55 2.42 -10.92
CA ILE A 32 0.18 3.01 -12.06
C ILE A 32 -0.81 3.68 -13.02
N TYR A 33 -1.82 2.93 -13.50
CA TYR A 33 -2.82 3.47 -14.43
C TYR A 33 -3.64 4.61 -13.83
N GLY A 34 -4.04 4.49 -12.56
CA GLY A 34 -4.76 5.55 -11.86
C GLY A 34 -3.96 6.84 -11.80
N MET A 35 -2.64 6.74 -11.55
CA MET A 35 -1.76 7.90 -11.54
C MET A 35 -1.49 8.45 -12.94
N GLU A 36 -1.51 7.65 -14.00
CA GLU A 36 -1.43 8.16 -15.38
C GLU A 36 -2.65 8.99 -15.78
N LEU A 37 -3.85 8.57 -15.37
CA LEU A 37 -5.10 9.24 -15.71
C LEU A 37 -5.37 10.48 -14.84
N TRP A 38 -4.98 10.43 -13.57
CA TRP A 38 -5.43 11.41 -12.57
C TRP A 38 -4.30 12.14 -11.83
N ALA A 39 -3.07 12.12 -12.36
CA ALA A 39 -1.90 12.73 -11.71
C ALA A 39 -2.14 14.18 -11.29
N ASP A 40 -2.66 15.02 -12.19
CA ASP A 40 -2.82 16.45 -11.94
C ASP A 40 -3.81 16.74 -10.80
N LEU A 41 -4.92 16.02 -10.77
CA LEU A 41 -5.90 16.09 -9.69
C LEU A 41 -5.32 15.58 -8.37
N ALA A 42 -4.62 14.44 -8.41
CA ALA A 42 -3.99 13.86 -7.22
C ALA A 42 -2.95 14.81 -6.61
N LEU A 43 -2.09 15.42 -7.44
CA LEU A 43 -1.09 16.40 -7.00
C LEU A 43 -1.74 17.66 -6.42
N SER A 44 -2.82 18.13 -7.03
CA SER A 44 -3.60 19.26 -6.52
C SER A 44 -4.15 18.98 -5.12
N LEU A 45 -4.75 17.80 -4.91
CA LEU A 45 -5.29 17.37 -3.61
C LEU A 45 -4.19 17.16 -2.56
N ILE A 46 -3.02 16.65 -2.97
CA ILE A 46 -1.85 16.47 -2.10
C ILE A 46 -1.35 17.82 -1.59
N SER A 47 -1.33 18.85 -2.43
CA SER A 47 -0.85 20.19 -2.06
C SER A 47 -1.68 20.81 -0.91
N LEU A 48 -2.97 20.45 -0.81
CA LEU A 48 -3.86 20.90 0.26
C LEU A 48 -3.55 20.29 1.63
N LYS A 49 -2.75 19.21 1.70
CA LYS A 49 -2.46 18.49 2.95
C LYS A 49 -0.95 18.40 3.24
N PRO A 50 -0.27 19.53 3.49
CA PRO A 50 1.19 19.56 3.70
C PRO A 50 1.64 18.72 4.90
N HIS A 51 0.82 18.60 5.94
CA HIS A 51 1.10 17.77 7.13
C HIS A 51 1.15 16.26 6.82
N LYS A 52 0.63 15.80 5.66
CA LYS A 52 0.72 14.40 5.22
C LYS A 52 1.85 14.15 4.21
N ARG A 53 2.72 15.14 3.95
CA ARG A 53 3.80 15.07 2.94
C ARG A 53 4.68 13.83 3.05
N LEU A 54 4.99 13.38 4.28
CA LEU A 54 5.79 12.17 4.49
C LEU A 54 5.12 10.93 3.89
N PHE A 55 3.81 10.77 4.09
CA PHE A 55 3.06 9.62 3.56
C PHE A 55 2.98 9.67 2.04
N PHE A 56 2.77 10.85 1.46
CA PHE A 56 2.77 11.02 0.01
C PHE A 56 4.13 10.69 -0.62
N LYS A 57 5.24 11.13 -0.01
CA LYS A 57 6.59 10.77 -0.47
C LYS A 57 6.81 9.26 -0.49
N ARG A 58 6.39 8.56 0.56
CA ARG A 58 6.47 7.09 0.60
C ARG A 58 5.62 6.44 -0.51
N GLY A 59 4.42 6.97 -0.75
CA GLY A 59 3.58 6.54 -1.87
C GLY A 59 4.24 6.73 -3.23
N PHE A 60 4.84 7.89 -3.49
CA PHE A 60 5.57 8.15 -4.73
C PHE A 60 6.82 7.26 -4.89
N GLN A 61 7.53 6.98 -3.80
CA GLN A 61 8.64 6.01 -3.81
C GLN A 61 8.15 4.61 -4.19
N ALA A 62 7.06 4.15 -3.59
CA ALA A 62 6.45 2.86 -3.93
C ALA A 62 6.02 2.81 -5.40
N LEU A 63 5.36 3.88 -5.90
CA LEU A 63 4.98 3.99 -7.31
C LEU A 63 6.19 3.92 -8.25
N SER A 64 7.29 4.59 -7.90
CA SER A 64 8.53 4.54 -8.68
C SER A 64 9.12 3.13 -8.74
N LEU A 65 9.10 2.40 -7.62
CA LEU A 65 9.60 1.02 -7.57
C LEU A 65 8.71 0.08 -8.40
N MET A 66 7.39 0.25 -8.32
CA MET A 66 6.45 -0.53 -9.15
C MET A 66 6.70 -0.31 -10.64
N LYS A 67 6.91 0.94 -11.07
CA LYS A 67 7.22 1.27 -12.47
C LYS A 67 8.54 0.71 -12.98
N GLN A 68 9.51 0.45 -12.10
CA GLN A 68 10.80 -0.15 -12.45
C GLN A 68 10.75 -1.67 -12.51
N ALA A 69 9.78 -2.29 -11.84
CA ALA A 69 9.60 -3.73 -11.78
C ALA A 69 8.73 -4.29 -12.92
N VAL A 70 8.13 -3.41 -13.73
CA VAL A 70 7.43 -3.71 -14.99
C VAL A 70 8.42 -3.60 -16.14
#